data_AF-A0A1Q9DLE6-F1
#
_entry.id   AF-A0A1Q9DLE6-F1
#
_cell.length_a   1.000
_cell.length_b   1.000
_cell.length_c   1.000
_cell.angle_alpha   90.00
_cell.angle_beta   90.00
_cell.angle_gamma   90.00
#
_symmetry.space_group_name_H-M   'P 1'
#
loop_
_entity.id
_entity.type
_entity.pdbx_description
1 polymer ?
#
loop_
_entity_poly.entity_id
_entity_poly.type
_entity_poly.pdbx_seq_one_letter_code
_entity_poly.pdbx_strand_id
1 'polypeptide(L)'
;MASVAAGVLAVIACLHLQPSRTWTLAPQEMYTAGGAYIVEFTFTLLLCMTFLSVSCVKGITSSFQRNFYFGLAIGFALLTGSLCSSGISGGCLNPAVSVGVGVAALIQNRSYAGYYIPNYVLAQLLGGIGATVVFATTHARVYASKAARIPFSLAT
;
A
#
# COMPACT_ATOMS: atom_id res chain seq x y z
N MET A 1 -6.96 6.82 -10.28
CA MET A 1 -7.35 6.33 -11.62
C MET A 1 -6.15 5.78 -12.38
N ALA A 2 -5.08 6.56 -12.57
CA ALA A 2 -3.87 6.09 -13.28
C ALA A 2 -3.23 4.81 -12.68
N SER A 3 -3.20 4.67 -11.35
CA SER A 3 -2.62 3.50 -10.66
C SER A 3 -3.38 2.20 -10.92
N VAL A 4 -4.71 2.25 -10.99
CA VAL A 4 -5.55 1.07 -11.27
C VAL A 4 -5.40 0.66 -12.72
N ALA A 5 -5.40 1.62 -13.65
CA ALA A 5 -5.16 1.35 -15.07
C ALA A 5 -3.77 0.72 -15.30
N ALA A 6 -2.74 1.26 -14.66
CA ALA A 6 -1.39 0.68 -14.71
C ALA A 6 -1.35 -0.75 -14.14
N GLY A 7 -2.03 -1.00 -13.01
CA GLY A 7 -2.14 -2.33 -12.41
C GLY A 7 -2.83 -3.35 -13.32
N VAL A 8 -3.93 -2.95 -13.96
CA VAL A 8 -4.65 -3.81 -14.92
C VAL A 8 -3.78 -4.09 -16.15
N LEU A 9 -3.14 -3.07 -16.72
CA LEU A 9 -2.26 -3.25 -17.89
C LEU A 9 -1.07 -4.16 -17.59
N ALA A 10 -0.43 -3.98 -16.43
CA ALA A 10 0.70 -4.81 -16.01
C ALA A 10 0.30 -6.28 -15.89
N VAL A 11 -0.89 -6.54 -15.34
CA VAL A 11 -1.42 -7.90 -15.21
C VAL A 11 -1.77 -8.51 -16.56
N ILE A 12 -2.39 -7.74 -17.47
CA ILE A 12 -2.67 -8.22 -18.83
C ILE A 12 -1.36 -8.60 -19.51
N ALA A 13 -0.33 -7.76 -19.45
CA ALA A 13 0.99 -8.08 -20.01
C ALA A 13 1.58 -9.35 -19.37
N CYS A 14 1.42 -9.53 -18.06
CA CYS A 14 1.92 -10.70 -17.35
C CYS A 14 1.19 -11.99 -17.75
N LEU A 15 -0.13 -11.94 -17.96
CA LEU A 15 -0.92 -13.05 -18.46
C LEU A 15 -0.49 -13.49 -19.87
N HIS A 16 -0.08 -12.54 -20.72
CA HIS A 16 0.46 -12.87 -22.05
C HIS A 16 1.83 -13.56 -21.97
N LEU A 17 2.66 -13.19 -20.99
CA LEU A 17 3.99 -13.78 -20.79
C LEU A 17 3.93 -15.12 -20.06
N GLN A 18 2.99 -15.30 -19.14
CA GLN A 18 2.87 -16.49 -18.30
C GLN A 18 1.40 -16.93 -18.17
N PRO A 19 0.85 -17.62 -19.17
CA PRO A 19 -0.56 -18.03 -19.18
C PRO A 19 -0.93 -18.98 -18.04
N SER A 20 0.05 -19.75 -17.55
CA SER A 20 -0.14 -20.87 -16.62
C SER A 20 0.15 -20.55 -15.15
N ARG A 21 0.69 -19.36 -14.84
CA ARG A 21 0.99 -18.94 -13.47
C ARG A 21 0.06 -17.80 -13.09
N THR A 22 -0.81 -18.03 -12.11
CA THR A 22 -1.59 -16.95 -11.51
C THR A 22 -1.37 -16.81 -10.03
N TRP A 23 -1.19 -15.55 -9.65
CA TRP A 23 -1.26 -15.10 -8.28
C TRP A 23 -2.72 -15.15 -7.85
N THR A 24 -2.99 -15.89 -6.78
CA THR A 24 -4.34 -16.05 -6.26
C THR A 24 -4.56 -15.03 -5.14
N LEU A 25 -5.60 -14.21 -5.29
CA LEU A 25 -6.16 -13.38 -4.21
C LEU A 25 -7.07 -14.22 -3.32
N ALA A 26 -6.46 -15.15 -2.61
CA ALA A 26 -7.13 -15.92 -1.58
C ALA A 26 -6.14 -16.13 -0.43
N PRO A 27 -6.64 -16.31 0.80
CA PRO A 27 -5.79 -16.80 1.88
C PRO A 27 -5.13 -18.11 1.44
N GLN A 28 -3.85 -18.29 1.79
CA GLN A 28 -3.16 -19.56 1.57
C GLN A 28 -3.83 -20.66 2.40
N GLU A 29 -3.80 -21.90 1.92
CA GLU A 29 -4.57 -23.08 2.40
C GLU A 29 -4.55 -23.31 3.93
N MET A 30 -3.58 -22.75 4.64
CA MET A 30 -3.40 -22.89 6.09
C MET A 30 -3.98 -21.75 6.94
N TYR A 31 -4.45 -20.65 6.34
CA TYR A 31 -4.87 -19.44 7.06
C TYR A 31 -6.33 -19.05 6.80
N THR A 32 -6.99 -18.51 7.84
CA THR A 32 -8.35 -17.98 7.71
C THR A 32 -8.36 -16.66 6.92
N ALA A 33 -9.41 -16.41 6.13
CA ALA A 33 -9.59 -15.16 5.39
C ALA A 33 -9.44 -13.89 6.27
N GLY A 34 -9.93 -13.93 7.51
CA GLY A 34 -9.76 -12.83 8.47
C GLY A 34 -8.30 -12.56 8.82
N GLY A 35 -7.48 -13.60 8.95
CA GLY A 35 -6.03 -13.46 9.20
C GLY A 35 -5.32 -12.78 8.02
N ALA A 36 -5.69 -13.15 6.79
CA ALA A 36 -5.17 -12.50 5.58
C ALA A 36 -5.52 -11.01 5.53
N TYR A 37 -6.74 -10.62 5.90
CA TYR A 37 -7.15 -9.20 5.93
C TYR A 37 -6.42 -8.38 6.99
N ILE A 38 -6.17 -8.95 8.18
CA ILE A 38 -5.42 -8.27 9.24
C ILE A 38 -3.97 -8.05 8.80
N VAL A 39 -3.37 -9.03 8.13
CA VAL A 39 -2.01 -8.94 7.60
C VAL A 39 -1.92 -7.85 6.53
N GLU A 40 -2.84 -7.83 5.56
CA GLU A 40 -2.92 -6.78 4.54
C GLU A 40 -3.11 -5.39 5.17
N PHE A 41 -4.01 -5.26 6.15
CA PHE A 41 -4.21 -4.02 6.90
C PHE A 41 -2.92 -3.55 7.59
N THR A 42 -2.23 -4.45 8.30
CA THR A 42 -1.06 -4.12 9.14
C THR A 42 0.12 -3.70 8.28
N PHE A 43 0.40 -4.43 7.20
CA PHE A 43 1.52 -4.11 6.32
C PHE A 43 1.24 -2.91 5.42
N THR A 44 -0.01 -2.68 5.00
CA THR A 44 -0.38 -1.42 4.34
C THR A 44 -0.28 -0.23 5.28
N LEU A 45 -0.68 -0.39 6.56
CA LEU A 45 -0.49 0.63 7.58
C LEU A 45 1.00 0.98 7.75
N LEU A 46 1.86 -0.04 7.86
CA LEU A 46 3.30 0.16 7.98
C LEU A 46 3.87 0.88 6.75
N LEU A 47 3.51 0.45 5.54
CA LEU A 47 3.97 1.07 4.29
C LEU A 47 3.54 2.55 4.19
N CYS A 48 2.26 2.84 4.45
CA CYS A 48 1.75 4.21 4.44
C CYS A 48 2.38 5.07 5.55
N MET A 49 2.64 4.49 6.72
CA MET A 49 3.32 5.18 7.80
C MET A 49 4.78 5.50 7.44
N THR A 50 5.52 4.57 6.81
CA THR A 50 6.86 4.84 6.30
C THR A 50 6.85 5.97 5.27
N PHE A 51 5.92 5.93 4.30
CA PHE A 51 5.77 7.00 3.32
C PHE A 51 5.53 8.36 3.98
N LEU A 52 4.60 8.42 4.92
CA LEU A 52 4.25 9.66 5.60
C LEU A 52 5.40 10.19 6.48
N SER A 53 6.14 9.28 7.12
CA SER A 53 7.33 9.60 7.90
C SER A 53 8.42 10.21 7.05
N VAL A 54 8.74 9.60 5.91
CA VAL A 54 9.78 10.14 5.04
C VAL A 54 9.32 11.43 4.37
N SER A 55 8.06 11.56 3.96
CA SER A 55 7.56 12.73 3.21
C SER A 55 7.20 13.94 4.06
N CYS A 56 6.73 13.77 5.30
CA CYS A 56 6.23 14.87 6.12
C CYS A 56 7.18 15.30 7.24
N VAL A 57 8.09 14.44 7.68
CA VAL A 57 9.12 14.84 8.67
C VAL A 57 10.24 15.58 7.95
N LYS A 58 10.80 16.62 8.59
CA LYS A 58 11.98 17.31 8.05
C LYS A 58 13.10 16.29 7.85
N GLY A 59 13.42 16.07 6.59
CA GLY A 59 14.45 15.14 6.16
C GLY A 59 15.85 15.56 6.58
N ILE A 60 16.79 14.63 6.43
CA ILE A 60 18.23 14.89 6.58
C ILE A 60 18.63 15.89 5.50
N THR A 61 19.02 17.10 5.92
CA THR A 61 19.67 18.10 5.05
C THR A 61 21.07 17.59 4.76
N SER A 62 21.21 16.80 3.70
CA SER A 62 22.49 16.34 3.20
C SER A 62 23.07 17.39 2.24
N SER A 63 24.39 17.59 2.26
CA SER A 63 25.08 18.51 1.35
C SER A 63 25.08 18.02 -0.11
N PHE A 64 24.61 16.80 -0.37
CA PHE A 64 24.49 16.22 -1.70
C PHE A 64 23.19 16.63 -2.39
N GLN A 65 23.27 17.07 -3.65
CA GLN A 65 22.12 17.55 -4.45
C GLN A 65 21.04 16.50 -4.73
N ARG A 66 21.30 15.21 -4.50
CA ARG A 66 20.33 14.11 -4.66
C ARG A 66 20.37 13.17 -3.46
N ASN A 67 19.28 13.14 -2.69
CA ASN A 67 19.14 12.27 -1.53
C ASN A 67 18.08 11.19 -1.81
N PHE A 68 18.49 9.92 -1.87
CA PHE A 68 17.65 8.79 -2.32
C PHE A 68 17.03 7.97 -1.18
N TYR A 69 17.24 8.37 0.08
CA TYR A 69 16.78 7.61 1.25
C TYR A 69 15.26 7.36 1.27
N PHE A 70 14.45 8.27 0.71
CA PHE A 70 13.00 8.11 0.62
C PHE A 70 12.62 6.84 -0.14
N GLY A 71 13.18 6.66 -1.34
CA GLY A 71 12.88 5.50 -2.18
C GLY A 71 13.39 4.20 -1.58
N LEU A 72 14.57 4.24 -0.95
CA LEU A 72 15.15 3.08 -0.29
C LEU A 72 14.32 2.64 0.93
N ALA A 73 13.87 3.59 1.76
CA ALA A 73 13.04 3.30 2.93
C ALA A 73 11.67 2.73 2.55
N ILE A 74 10.99 3.35 1.58
CA ILE A 74 9.70 2.86 1.09
C ILE A 74 9.87 1.48 0.42
N GLY A 75 10.94 1.30 -0.37
CA GLY A 75 11.25 0.04 -1.02
C GLY A 75 11.49 -1.11 -0.04
N PHE A 76 12.26 -0.88 1.03
CA PHE A 76 12.48 -1.89 2.06
C PHE A 76 11.23 -2.20 2.88
N ALA A 77 10.40 -1.20 3.17
CA ALA A 77 9.12 -1.42 3.84
C ALA A 77 8.19 -2.30 2.99
N LEU A 78 8.09 -2.01 1.69
CA LEU A 78 7.30 -2.81 0.76
C LEU A 78 7.86 -4.23 0.59
N LEU A 79 9.18 -4.37 0.44
CA LEU A 79 9.85 -5.68 0.32
C LEU A 79 9.59 -6.54 1.55
N THR A 80 9.83 -6.00 2.74
CA THR A 80 9.62 -6.71 4.01
C THR A 80 8.17 -7.11 4.16
N GLY A 81 7.24 -6.17 3.90
CA GLY A 81 5.82 -6.45 3.94
C GLY A 81 5.43 -7.56 2.98
N SER A 82 5.90 -7.52 1.73
CA SER A 82 5.58 -8.52 0.71
C SER A 82 6.13 -9.90 1.08
N LEU A 83 7.39 -9.99 1.55
CA LEU A 83 7.98 -11.26 1.97
C LEU A 83 7.21 -11.89 3.14
N CYS A 84 6.82 -11.10 4.14
CA CYS A 84 6.07 -11.59 5.30
C CYS A 84 4.61 -11.96 4.97
N SER A 85 3.95 -11.19 4.11
CA SER A 85 2.52 -11.37 3.80
C SER A 85 2.24 -12.31 2.63
N SER A 86 3.21 -12.55 1.75
CA SER A 86 3.07 -13.41 0.57
C SER A 86 2.54 -14.81 0.91
N GLY A 87 3.07 -15.42 1.97
CA GLY A 87 2.67 -16.76 2.44
C GLY A 87 1.34 -16.82 3.20
N ILE A 88 0.69 -15.68 3.44
CA ILE A 88 -0.58 -15.61 4.20
C ILE A 88 -1.70 -15.07 3.31
N SER A 89 -1.53 -13.87 2.77
CA SER A 89 -2.56 -13.13 2.02
C SER A 89 -2.27 -13.01 0.52
N GLY A 90 -1.06 -13.35 0.07
CA GLY A 90 -0.58 -13.09 -1.28
C GLY A 90 0.18 -11.76 -1.43
N GLY A 91 0.26 -10.95 -0.37
CA GLY A 91 1.12 -9.78 -0.25
C GLY A 91 0.86 -8.67 -1.27
N CYS A 92 -0.41 -8.30 -1.45
CA CYS A 92 -0.79 -7.26 -2.41
C CYS A 92 -0.49 -5.85 -1.87
N LEU A 93 -0.79 -5.61 -0.58
CA LEU A 93 -0.48 -4.40 0.19
C LEU A 93 -0.94 -3.06 -0.43
N ASN A 94 -1.75 -3.12 -1.49
CA ASN A 94 -2.12 -1.98 -2.32
C ASN A 94 -3.43 -2.29 -3.07
N PRO A 95 -4.45 -1.42 -2.96
CA PRO A 95 -5.76 -1.66 -3.57
C PRO A 95 -5.71 -1.75 -5.10
N ALA A 96 -4.81 -1.02 -5.76
CA ALA A 96 -4.65 -1.09 -7.22
C ALA A 96 -4.05 -2.43 -7.66
N VAL A 97 -3.13 -2.99 -6.86
CA VAL A 97 -2.54 -4.31 -7.12
C VAL A 97 -3.58 -5.40 -6.87
N SER A 98 -4.35 -5.31 -5.78
CA SER A 98 -5.45 -6.23 -5.47
C SER A 98 -6.51 -6.25 -6.58
N VAL A 99 -6.88 -5.08 -7.11
CA VAL A 99 -7.82 -5.03 -8.25
C VAL A 99 -7.18 -5.63 -9.51
N GLY A 100 -5.92 -5.31 -9.81
CA GLY A 100 -5.22 -5.85 -10.98
C GLY A 100 -5.17 -7.38 -10.96
N VAL A 101 -4.66 -7.96 -9.86
CA VAL A 101 -4.57 -9.43 -9.70
C VAL A 101 -5.96 -10.07 -9.71
N GLY A 102 -6.97 -9.37 -9.18
CA GLY A 102 -8.35 -9.84 -9.16
C GLY A 102 -8.96 -9.93 -10.55
N VAL A 103 -8.72 -8.92 -11.38
CA VAL A 103 -9.11 -8.93 -12.80
C VAL A 103 -8.41 -10.06 -13.53
N ALA A 104 -7.13 -10.35 -13.24
CA ALA A 104 -6.44 -11.51 -13.80
C ALA A 104 -7.17 -12.82 -13.51
N ALA A 105 -7.55 -13.02 -12.25
CA ALA A 105 -8.23 -14.22 -11.81
C ALA A 105 -9.63 -14.35 -12.46
N LEU A 106 -10.35 -13.24 -12.63
CA LEU A 106 -11.64 -13.23 -13.34
C LEU A 106 -11.48 -13.59 -14.82
N ILE A 107 -10.46 -13.09 -15.52
CA ILE A 107 -10.17 -13.44 -16.92
C ILE A 107 -9.92 -14.96 -17.07
N GLN A 108 -9.40 -15.62 -16.04
CA GLN A 108 -9.18 -17.07 -16.01
C GLN A 108 -10.35 -17.88 -15.46
N ASN A 109 -11.57 -17.32 -15.45
CA ASN A 109 -12.78 -17.96 -14.95
C ASN A 109 -12.72 -18.40 -13.47
N ARG A 110 -11.93 -17.73 -12.63
CA ARG A 110 -11.89 -17.97 -11.18
C ARG A 110 -12.95 -17.11 -10.47
N SER A 111 -14.18 -17.62 -10.38
CA SER A 111 -15.34 -16.88 -9.84
C SER A 111 -15.18 -16.41 -8.40
N TYR A 112 -14.33 -17.06 -7.59
CA TYR A 112 -14.07 -16.64 -6.20
C TYR A 112 -13.37 -15.29 -6.08
N ALA A 113 -12.67 -14.83 -7.12
CA ALA A 113 -11.94 -13.55 -7.09
C ALA A 113 -12.86 -12.34 -6.85
N GLY A 114 -14.10 -12.37 -7.36
CA GLY A 114 -15.06 -11.28 -7.20
C GLY A 114 -15.43 -11.00 -5.74
N TYR A 115 -15.37 -12.02 -4.87
CA TYR A 115 -15.65 -11.86 -3.44
C TYR A 115 -14.46 -11.31 -2.66
N TYR A 116 -13.22 -11.71 -3.00
CA TYR A 116 -12.03 -11.32 -2.25
C TYR A 116 -11.53 -9.91 -2.60
N ILE A 117 -11.68 -9.44 -3.84
CA ILE A 117 -11.24 -8.10 -4.27
C ILE A 117 -11.74 -6.98 -3.34
N PRO A 118 -13.05 -6.82 -3.08
CA PRO A 118 -13.54 -5.71 -2.25
C PRO A 118 -13.04 -5.80 -0.81
N ASN A 119 -12.90 -7.00 -0.24
CA ASN A 119 -12.44 -7.18 1.13
C ASN A 119 -10.95 -6.80 1.29
N TYR A 120 -10.11 -7.17 0.32
CA TYR A 120 -8.70 -6.76 0.31
C TYR A 120 -8.55 -5.25 0.13
N VAL A 121 -9.29 -4.66 -0.81
CA VAL A 121 -9.30 -3.21 -1.03
C VAL A 121 -9.73 -2.48 0.24
N LEU A 122 -10.79 -2.95 0.92
CA LEU A 122 -11.25 -2.36 2.16
C LEU A 122 -10.19 -2.45 3.27
N ALA A 123 -9.58 -3.62 3.47
CA ALA A 123 -8.53 -3.81 4.47
C ALA A 123 -7.34 -2.86 4.25
N GLN A 124 -6.92 -2.69 2.99
CA GLN A 124 -5.79 -1.82 2.62
C GLN A 124 -6.14 -0.33 2.77
N LEU A 125 -7.37 0.07 2.40
CA LEU A 125 -7.86 1.44 2.63
C LEU A 125 -7.91 1.76 4.13
N LEU A 126 -8.42 0.84 4.94
CA LEU A 126 -8.43 0.98 6.40
C LEU A 126 -7.01 1.08 6.95
N GLY A 127 -6.06 0.30 6.42
CA GLY A 127 -4.64 0.38 6.80
C GLY A 127 -4.04 1.75 6.53
N GLY A 128 -4.31 2.33 5.35
CA GLY A 128 -3.85 3.68 4.99
C GLY A 128 -4.48 4.79 5.85
N ILE A 129 -5.78 4.67 6.16
CA ILE A 129 -6.46 5.59 7.09
C ILE A 129 -5.85 5.47 8.48
N GLY A 130 -5.65 4.24 8.97
CA GLY A 130 -5.01 3.96 10.25
C GLY A 130 -3.61 4.58 10.35
N ALA A 131 -2.80 4.45 9.29
CA ALA A 131 -1.49 5.08 9.22
C ALA A 131 -1.57 6.61 9.34
N THR A 132 -2.55 7.23 8.68
CA THR A 132 -2.77 8.68 8.75
C THR A 132 -3.12 9.11 10.17
N VAL A 133 -4.01 8.37 10.84
CA VAL A 133 -4.42 8.65 12.23
C VAL A 133 -3.24 8.48 13.20
N VAL A 134 -2.49 7.38 13.08
CA VAL A 134 -1.30 7.12 13.90
C VAL A 134 -0.24 8.20 13.69
N PHE A 135 0.00 8.60 12.44
CA PHE A 135 0.94 9.68 12.16
C PHE A 135 0.46 11.03 12.70
N ALA A 136 -0.81 11.36 12.55
CA ALA A 136 -1.38 12.62 13.05
C ALA A 136 -1.23 12.74 14.58
N THR A 137 -1.41 11.63 15.31
CA THR A 137 -1.26 11.61 16.78
C THR A 137 0.19 11.63 17.22
N THR A 138 1.07 10.83 16.60
CA THR A 138 2.49 10.74 16.97
C THR A 138 3.32 11.95 16.51
N HIS A 139 2.99 12.52 15.36
CA HIS A 139 3.70 13.64 14.73
C HIS A 139 2.87 14.93 14.74
N ALA A 140 1.98 15.11 15.73
CA ALA A 140 1.16 16.31 15.90
C ALA A 140 2.00 17.61 15.88
N ARG A 141 3.25 17.56 16.38
CA ARG A 141 4.20 18.69 16.40
C ARG A 141 4.64 19.15 15.01
N VAL A 142 4.69 18.24 14.03
CA VAL A 142 5.00 18.57 12.62
C VAL A 142 3.87 19.43 12.04
N TYR A 143 2.62 19.11 12.35
CA TYR A 143 1.45 19.89 11.95
C TYR A 143 1.35 21.22 12.70
N ALA A 144 1.58 21.23 14.01
CA ALA A 144 1.60 22.46 14.82
C ALA A 144 2.66 23.47 14.32
N SER A 145 3.85 22.98 13.95
CA SER A 145 4.93 23.80 13.40
C SER A 145 4.61 24.35 12.01
N LYS A 146 3.83 23.61 11.19
CA LYS A 146 3.40 24.04 9.86
C LYS A 146 2.27 25.07 9.96
N ALA A 147 1.33 24.89 10.88
CA ALA A 147 0.27 25.84 11.19
C ALA A 147 0.83 27.16 11.76
N ALA A 148 1.84 27.10 12.63
CA ALA A 148 2.51 28.29 13.16
C ALA A 148 3.30 29.08 12.10
N ARG A 149 3.66 28.46 10.97
CA ARG A 149 4.32 29.12 9.81
C ARG A 149 3.35 29.78 8.84
N ILE A 150 2.06 29.57 9.01
CA ILE A 150 0.99 30.34 8.36
C ILE A 150 0.38 31.26 9.42
N PRO A 151 1.15 32.23 10.00
CA PRO A 151 0.48 33.29 10.72
C PRO A 151 -0.39 33.99 9.69
N PHE A 152 -1.67 34.05 10.00
CA PHE A 152 -2.69 34.97 9.52
C PHE A 152 -2.11 36.30 8.96
N SER A 153 -1.57 36.25 7.73
CA SER A 153 -1.09 37.39 6.95
C SER A 153 -2.02 37.58 5.75
N LEU A 154 -3.32 37.45 6.02
CA LEU A 154 -4.44 37.87 5.17
C LEU A 154 -5.56 38.40 6.09
N ALA A 155 -5.20 39.29 7.01
CA ALA A 155 -6.13 40.28 7.53
C ALA A 155 -5.53 41.65 7.29
N THR A 156 -6.35 42.47 6.63
CA THR A 156 -6.18 43.86 6.20
C THR A 156 -5.17 44.10 5.09
#